data_AF-A0AA92H2S5-F1
#
_entry.id   AF-A0AA92H2S5-F1
#
_cell.length_a   1.000
_cell.length_b   1.000
_cell.length_c   1.000
_cell.angle_alpha   90.00
_cell.angle_beta   90.00
_cell.angle_gamma   90.00
#
_symmetry.space_group_name_H-M   'P 1'
#
loop_
_entity.id
_entity.type
_entity.pdbx_description
1 polymer ?
#
loop_
_entity_poly.entity_id
_entity_poly.type
_entity_poly.pdbx_seq_one_letter_code
_entity_poly.pdbx_strand_id
1 'polypeptide(L)'
;MAYSCIVFSQRTDENSPEFCLFEAPVKDVISWSTIPTLTPENNDGIQRPLKDNKVKAIKQFLESDSRNTIPTAIVITISRDACTIENSQITIKPEEKNNILVIDGQHRLCGLNAFNEKTRVPIVAILDASHEERAFQFIIINNKVTKVAPDHIRALTLRLTREEDKVDLENRLKTSRLSLSPNLSYVGLANDLDDSPFKGIISLPNMPEDDRKVVPAAIEASIAYIQSKNIKEFSGEDAAYDFFITIWDTIKNFWPNTFPNERKLVSKVGIVCLTRYITDAINLLSGYPGNSIDIADSESVSATVKNILKTQTEEFWQAEWNLQIADNRTVRDAIQDALTTIHQNTRYNNPWFNDIPFIKSLK
;
A
#
# COMPACT_ATOMS: atom_id res chain seq x y z
N MET A 1 10.78 -29.54 -28.25
CA MET A 1 10.28 -28.22 -28.73
C MET A 1 11.46 -27.28 -28.80
N ALA A 2 11.57 -26.40 -29.81
CA ALA A 2 12.77 -25.58 -30.02
C ALA A 2 12.47 -24.07 -30.03
N TYR A 3 13.33 -23.29 -29.37
CA TYR A 3 13.17 -21.84 -29.19
C TYR A 3 14.50 -21.12 -29.41
N SER A 4 14.47 -19.96 -30.05
CA SER A 4 15.67 -19.11 -30.14
C SER A 4 16.05 -18.59 -28.76
N CYS A 5 17.32 -18.66 -28.41
CA CYS A 5 17.81 -18.33 -27.08
C CYS A 5 19.13 -17.56 -27.08
N ILE A 6 19.40 -16.89 -25.96
CA ILE A 6 20.67 -16.25 -25.65
C ILE A 6 21.21 -16.89 -24.37
N VAL A 7 22.42 -17.43 -24.43
CA VAL A 7 23.11 -18.00 -23.26
C VAL A 7 24.15 -17.00 -22.76
N PHE A 8 24.23 -16.82 -21.43
CA PHE A 8 25.23 -15.97 -20.81
C PHE A 8 25.49 -16.37 -19.35
N SER A 9 26.64 -15.95 -18.84
CA SER A 9 26.99 -16.03 -17.42
C SER A 9 27.14 -14.62 -16.86
N GLN A 10 26.62 -14.39 -15.65
CA GLN A 10 26.74 -13.09 -14.98
C GLN A 10 28.12 -12.89 -14.35
N ARG A 11 28.84 -13.98 -14.08
CA ARG A 11 30.18 -14.00 -13.51
C ARG A 11 31.08 -14.88 -14.37
N THR A 12 32.38 -14.64 -14.27
CA THR A 12 33.41 -15.41 -14.96
C THR A 12 33.93 -16.58 -14.12
N ASP A 13 33.29 -16.87 -12.98
CA ASP A 13 33.68 -17.94 -12.05
C ASP A 13 33.08 -19.28 -12.52
N GLU A 14 33.88 -20.34 -12.53
CA GLU A 14 33.47 -21.68 -12.98
C GLU A 14 32.32 -22.27 -12.15
N ASN A 15 32.18 -21.84 -10.89
CA ASN A 15 31.10 -22.31 -10.00
C ASN A 15 29.82 -21.47 -10.10
N SER A 16 29.78 -20.44 -10.95
CA SER A 16 28.60 -19.61 -11.11
C SER A 16 27.62 -20.21 -12.13
N PRO A 17 26.31 -20.12 -11.90
CA PRO A 17 25.33 -20.69 -12.82
C PRO A 17 25.31 -19.94 -14.15
N GLU A 18 25.10 -20.71 -15.23
CA GLU A 18 24.85 -20.18 -16.57
C GLU A 18 23.34 -19.97 -16.77
N PHE A 19 22.98 -18.94 -17.52
CA PHE A 19 21.61 -18.56 -17.79
C PHE A 19 21.30 -18.67 -19.28
N CYS A 20 20.06 -19.06 -19.59
CA CYS A 20 19.51 -19.08 -20.93
C CYS A 20 18.21 -18.27 -20.99
N LEU A 21 18.16 -17.28 -21.87
CA LEU A 21 17.02 -16.41 -22.09
C LEU A 21 16.33 -16.76 -23.40
N PHE A 22 15.03 -16.99 -23.35
CA PHE A 22 14.21 -17.25 -24.52
C PHE A 22 12.76 -16.86 -24.25
N GLU A 23 11.91 -16.94 -25.27
CA GLU A 23 10.47 -16.79 -25.10
C GLU A 23 9.76 -18.06 -25.58
N ALA A 24 8.65 -18.40 -24.91
CA ALA A 24 7.80 -19.51 -25.34
C ALA A 24 6.32 -19.23 -25.05
N PRO A 25 5.39 -19.85 -25.80
CA PRO A 25 3.98 -19.87 -25.46
C PRO A 25 3.73 -20.47 -24.08
N VAL A 26 2.85 -19.87 -23.28
CA VAL A 26 2.53 -20.35 -21.92
C VAL A 26 2.02 -21.79 -21.90
N LYS A 27 1.28 -22.20 -22.93
CA LYS A 27 0.85 -23.60 -23.12
C LYS A 27 2.02 -24.57 -23.16
N ASP A 28 3.06 -24.22 -23.90
CA ASP A 28 4.24 -25.07 -24.05
C ASP A 28 4.95 -25.16 -22.70
N VAL A 29 5.19 -24.02 -22.04
CA VAL A 29 5.86 -23.99 -20.73
C VAL A 29 5.15 -24.89 -19.72
N ILE A 30 3.83 -24.83 -19.64
CA ILE A 30 3.05 -25.71 -18.75
C ILE A 30 3.16 -27.19 -19.15
N SER A 31 3.28 -27.47 -20.45
CA SER A 31 3.40 -28.83 -20.95
C SER A 31 4.72 -29.48 -20.55
N TRP A 32 5.85 -28.76 -20.64
CA TRP A 32 7.19 -29.31 -20.44
C TRP A 32 7.85 -28.94 -19.10
N SER A 33 7.22 -28.14 -18.23
CA SER A 33 7.76 -27.80 -16.89
C SER A 33 6.89 -28.27 -15.74
N THR A 34 7.53 -28.59 -14.62
CA THR A 34 6.88 -28.96 -13.37
C THR A 34 6.79 -27.75 -12.45
N ILE A 35 5.63 -27.58 -11.83
CA ILE A 35 5.37 -26.60 -10.77
C ILE A 35 5.39 -27.37 -9.44
N PRO A 36 6.51 -27.39 -8.69
CA PRO A 36 6.67 -28.23 -7.51
C PRO A 36 5.78 -27.73 -6.36
N THR A 37 4.56 -28.27 -6.28
CA THR A 37 3.54 -27.89 -5.29
C THR A 37 3.71 -28.71 -4.02
N LEU A 38 3.66 -28.05 -2.86
CA LEU A 38 3.67 -28.73 -1.55
C LEU A 38 2.31 -29.43 -1.36
N THR A 39 2.27 -30.75 -1.44
CA THR A 39 1.07 -31.58 -1.21
C THR A 39 1.33 -32.57 -0.06
N PRO A 40 0.28 -33.10 0.61
CA PRO A 40 0.45 -34.10 1.66
C PRO A 40 1.20 -35.37 1.19
N GLU A 41 1.16 -35.69 -0.10
CA GLU A 41 1.91 -36.80 -0.69
C GLU A 41 3.34 -36.44 -1.16
N ASN A 42 3.71 -35.16 -1.20
CA ASN A 42 5.02 -34.69 -1.69
C ASN A 42 5.67 -33.68 -0.73
N ASN A 43 6.46 -34.19 0.21
CA ASN A 43 7.16 -33.41 1.23
C ASN A 43 8.35 -32.58 0.69
N ASP A 44 8.76 -32.76 -0.58
CA ASP A 44 9.85 -32.03 -1.21
C ASP A 44 9.38 -30.82 -2.05
N GLY A 45 8.06 -30.63 -2.19
CA GLY A 45 7.49 -29.51 -2.95
C GLY A 45 7.67 -28.19 -2.20
N ILE A 46 8.34 -27.20 -2.80
CA ILE A 46 8.69 -25.94 -2.11
C ILE A 46 7.66 -24.81 -2.34
N GLN A 47 6.67 -24.98 -3.24
CA GLN A 47 5.71 -23.91 -3.59
C GLN A 47 4.38 -23.92 -2.82
N ARG A 48 3.82 -22.72 -2.64
CA ARG A 48 2.49 -22.49 -2.06
C ARG A 48 1.40 -23.05 -2.98
N PRO A 49 0.29 -23.60 -2.45
CA PRO A 49 -0.87 -23.96 -3.24
C PRO A 49 -1.35 -22.76 -4.07
N LEU A 50 -1.69 -23.02 -5.34
CA LEU A 50 -2.12 -22.00 -6.29
C LEU A 50 -3.32 -21.24 -5.70
N LYS A 51 -3.19 -19.92 -5.54
CA LYS A 51 -4.31 -19.09 -5.10
C LYS A 51 -5.10 -18.63 -6.31
N ASP A 52 -6.29 -19.19 -6.51
CA ASP A 52 -7.20 -18.86 -7.61
C ASP A 52 -7.44 -17.35 -7.75
N ASN A 53 -7.51 -16.62 -6.64
CA ASN A 53 -7.71 -15.17 -6.65
C ASN A 53 -6.57 -14.40 -7.35
N LYS A 54 -5.33 -14.89 -7.27
CA LYS A 54 -4.19 -14.25 -7.96
C LYS A 54 -4.18 -14.54 -9.46
N VAL A 55 -4.53 -15.77 -9.84
CA VAL A 55 -4.66 -16.18 -11.26
C VAL A 55 -5.75 -15.38 -11.94
N LYS A 56 -6.92 -15.25 -11.29
CA LYS A 56 -8.04 -14.42 -11.77
C LYS A 56 -7.67 -12.94 -11.90
N ALA A 57 -6.94 -12.40 -10.92
CA ALA A 57 -6.50 -10.99 -10.97
C ALA A 57 -5.57 -10.71 -12.17
N ILE A 58 -4.65 -11.63 -12.48
CA ILE A 58 -3.73 -11.50 -13.62
C ILE A 58 -4.50 -11.55 -14.95
N LYS A 59 -5.46 -12.47 -15.07
CA LYS A 59 -6.34 -12.53 -16.24
C LYS A 59 -7.11 -11.21 -16.41
N GLN A 60 -7.76 -10.73 -15.35
CA GLN A 60 -8.55 -9.49 -15.37
C GLN A 60 -7.69 -8.27 -15.70
N PHE A 61 -6.44 -8.22 -15.22
CA PHE A 61 -5.50 -7.15 -15.57
C PHE A 61 -5.19 -7.11 -17.07
N LEU A 62 -5.07 -8.26 -17.73
CA LEU A 62 -4.80 -8.32 -19.17
C LEU A 62 -6.07 -8.05 -20.00
N GLU A 63 -7.25 -8.43 -19.48
CA GLU A 63 -8.54 -8.13 -20.12
C GLU A 63 -8.94 -6.65 -20.00
N SER A 64 -8.44 -5.92 -18.99
CA SER A 64 -8.89 -4.56 -18.71
C SER A 64 -8.41 -3.50 -19.70
N ASP A 65 -7.25 -3.70 -20.34
CA ASP A 65 -6.70 -2.77 -21.34
C ASP A 65 -5.78 -3.55 -22.30
N SER A 66 -5.92 -3.34 -23.60
CA SER A 66 -5.13 -4.03 -24.64
C SER A 66 -3.63 -3.70 -24.59
N ARG A 67 -3.25 -2.60 -23.92
CA ARG A 67 -1.86 -2.18 -23.70
C ARG A 67 -1.22 -2.85 -22.49
N ASN A 68 -1.99 -3.57 -21.66
CA ASN A 68 -1.46 -4.18 -20.46
C ASN A 68 -0.60 -5.41 -20.80
N THR A 69 0.63 -5.42 -20.29
CA THR A 69 1.59 -6.51 -20.46
C THR A 69 2.28 -6.80 -19.14
N ILE A 70 2.82 -8.02 -19.01
CA ILE A 70 3.59 -8.45 -17.85
C ILE A 70 5.03 -8.71 -18.32
N PRO A 71 5.96 -7.75 -18.12
CA PRO A 71 7.30 -7.86 -18.67
C PRO A 71 8.22 -8.79 -17.88
N THR A 72 7.83 -9.18 -16.66
CA THR A 72 8.68 -9.97 -15.76
C THR A 72 8.75 -11.42 -16.20
N ALA A 73 9.98 -11.94 -16.34
CA ALA A 73 10.22 -13.30 -16.81
C ALA A 73 9.76 -14.40 -15.84
N ILE A 74 9.40 -15.54 -16.41
CA ILE A 74 9.24 -16.80 -15.68
C ILE A 74 10.63 -17.37 -15.44
N VAL A 75 10.96 -17.70 -14.20
CA VAL A 75 12.26 -18.26 -13.84
C VAL A 75 12.13 -19.76 -13.68
N ILE A 76 12.93 -20.51 -14.41
CA ILE A 76 12.97 -21.97 -14.36
C ILE A 76 14.38 -22.46 -14.06
N THR A 77 14.49 -23.68 -13.52
CA THR A 77 15.73 -24.47 -13.58
C THR A 77 15.55 -25.61 -14.55
N ILE A 78 16.61 -25.91 -15.28
CA ILE A 78 16.61 -26.99 -16.26
C ILE A 78 17.89 -27.80 -16.11
N SER A 79 17.73 -29.11 -15.99
CA SER A 79 18.87 -30.04 -15.94
C SER A 79 19.43 -30.25 -17.34
N ARG A 80 20.73 -30.52 -17.45
CA ARG A 80 21.40 -30.75 -18.74
C ARG A 80 20.74 -31.84 -19.59
N ASP A 81 20.17 -32.86 -18.94
CA ASP A 81 19.50 -33.96 -19.65
C ASP A 81 18.18 -33.54 -20.33
N ALA A 82 17.55 -32.48 -19.84
CA ALA A 82 16.23 -32.01 -20.26
C ALA A 82 16.26 -30.98 -21.40
N CYS A 83 17.45 -30.49 -21.79
CA CYS A 83 17.61 -29.60 -22.94
C CYS A 83 18.91 -29.82 -23.71
N THR A 84 18.88 -29.46 -24.99
CA THR A 84 20.06 -29.33 -25.83
C THR A 84 20.13 -27.90 -26.35
N ILE A 85 21.30 -27.27 -26.29
CA ILE A 85 21.50 -25.90 -26.78
C ILE A 85 22.53 -25.94 -27.91
N GLU A 86 22.10 -25.57 -29.11
CA GLU A 86 22.93 -25.54 -30.31
C GLU A 86 22.54 -24.33 -31.18
N ASN A 87 23.50 -23.65 -31.77
CA ASN A 87 23.27 -22.54 -32.72
C ASN A 87 22.27 -21.47 -32.23
N SER A 88 22.40 -21.05 -30.95
CA SER A 88 21.48 -20.09 -30.32
C SER A 88 20.02 -20.55 -30.31
N GLN A 89 19.79 -21.86 -30.27
CA GLN A 89 18.49 -22.48 -30.14
C GLN A 89 18.51 -23.48 -28.97
N ILE A 90 17.54 -23.36 -28.07
CA ILE A 90 17.30 -24.31 -27.00
C ILE A 90 16.20 -25.29 -27.43
N THR A 91 16.53 -26.57 -27.42
CA THR A 91 15.60 -27.67 -27.64
C THR A 91 15.25 -28.30 -26.30
N ILE A 92 14.00 -28.13 -25.87
CA ILE A 92 13.44 -28.72 -24.66
C ILE A 92 12.88 -30.11 -24.95
N LYS A 93 13.16 -31.08 -24.06
CA LYS A 93 12.64 -32.44 -24.08
C LYS A 93 11.45 -32.58 -23.13
N PRO A 94 10.19 -32.57 -23.60
CA PRO A 94 9.02 -32.61 -22.73
C PRO A 94 8.92 -33.89 -21.89
N GLU A 95 9.53 -34.98 -22.33
CA GLU A 95 9.64 -36.25 -21.59
C GLU A 95 10.41 -36.09 -20.26
N GLU A 96 11.33 -35.13 -20.19
CA GLU A 96 12.13 -34.82 -19.01
C GLU A 96 11.49 -33.71 -18.14
N LYS A 97 10.17 -33.57 -18.19
CA LYS A 97 9.41 -32.50 -17.49
C LYS A 97 9.76 -32.36 -16.00
N ASN A 98 10.04 -33.46 -15.31
CA ASN A 98 10.40 -33.44 -13.87
C ASN A 98 11.77 -32.79 -13.60
N ASN A 99 12.62 -32.74 -14.63
CA ASN A 99 13.94 -32.12 -14.58
C ASN A 99 13.91 -30.63 -14.96
N ILE A 100 12.71 -30.08 -15.18
CA ILE A 100 12.46 -28.68 -15.49
C ILE A 100 11.50 -28.10 -14.45
N LEU A 101 12.00 -27.27 -13.53
CA LEU A 101 11.21 -26.77 -12.41
C LEU A 101 10.97 -25.27 -12.55
N VAL A 102 9.71 -24.84 -12.44
CA VAL A 102 9.37 -23.44 -12.27
C VAL A 102 9.78 -23.02 -10.85
N ILE A 103 10.57 -21.96 -10.72
CA ILE A 103 11.06 -21.45 -9.42
C ILE A 103 10.32 -20.17 -9.03
N ASP A 104 10.02 -19.32 -10.02
CA ASP A 104 9.24 -18.11 -9.83
C ASP A 104 8.31 -17.87 -11.04
N GLY A 105 7.15 -17.30 -10.76
CA GLY A 105 6.16 -16.95 -11.77
C GLY A 105 5.02 -17.96 -11.94
N GLN A 106 4.85 -18.94 -11.04
CA GLN A 106 3.74 -19.93 -11.14
C GLN A 106 2.36 -19.28 -11.36
N HIS A 107 2.02 -18.22 -10.60
CA HIS A 107 0.74 -17.53 -10.72
C HIS A 107 0.63 -16.74 -12.03
N ARG A 108 1.75 -16.18 -12.51
CA ARG A 108 1.85 -15.47 -13.79
C ARG A 108 1.62 -16.44 -14.94
N LEU A 109 2.33 -17.55 -14.93
CA LEU A 109 2.20 -18.60 -15.94
C LEU A 109 0.75 -19.11 -16.04
N CYS A 110 0.13 -19.47 -14.90
CA CYS A 110 -1.27 -19.91 -14.88
C CYS A 110 -2.26 -18.81 -15.28
N GLY A 111 -2.04 -17.56 -14.84
CA GLY A 111 -2.91 -16.42 -15.16
C GLY A 111 -2.87 -16.05 -16.64
N LEU A 112 -1.67 -16.06 -17.24
CA LEU A 112 -1.46 -15.81 -18.67
C LEU A 112 -2.09 -16.94 -19.50
N ASN A 113 -1.95 -18.20 -19.06
CA ASN A 113 -2.62 -19.33 -19.72
C ASN A 113 -4.15 -19.23 -19.65
N ALA A 114 -4.70 -18.75 -18.53
CA ALA A 114 -6.14 -18.54 -18.36
C ALA A 114 -6.70 -17.35 -19.20
N PHE A 115 -5.83 -16.39 -19.55
CA PHE A 115 -6.14 -15.30 -20.47
C PHE A 115 -6.07 -15.80 -21.92
N ASN A 116 -4.91 -16.30 -22.35
CA ASN A 116 -4.69 -16.84 -23.68
C ASN A 116 -3.48 -17.79 -23.69
N GLU A 117 -3.71 -19.07 -24.00
CA GLU A 117 -2.70 -20.13 -24.08
C GLU A 117 -1.54 -19.83 -25.06
N LYS A 118 -1.78 -18.98 -26.05
CA LYS A 118 -0.78 -18.58 -27.06
C LYS A 118 0.07 -17.39 -26.65
N THR A 119 -0.23 -16.76 -25.50
CA THR A 119 0.58 -15.65 -25.01
C THR A 119 2.01 -16.13 -24.79
N ARG A 120 2.97 -15.39 -25.37
CA ARG A 120 4.39 -15.66 -25.24
C ARG A 120 4.93 -14.95 -24.01
N VAL A 121 5.79 -15.63 -23.26
CA VAL A 121 6.39 -15.10 -22.03
C VAL A 121 7.91 -15.15 -22.10
N PRO A 122 8.60 -14.13 -21.55
CA PRO A 122 10.04 -14.20 -21.38
C PRO A 122 10.38 -15.24 -20.30
N ILE A 123 11.41 -16.04 -20.57
CA ILE A 123 11.89 -17.11 -19.70
C ILE A 123 13.36 -16.89 -19.42
N VAL A 124 13.72 -17.01 -18.15
CA VAL A 124 15.10 -17.09 -17.69
C VAL A 124 15.29 -18.49 -17.12
N ALA A 125 16.04 -19.32 -17.84
CA ALA A 125 16.41 -20.65 -17.39
C ALA A 125 17.80 -20.61 -16.74
N ILE A 126 17.89 -21.17 -15.54
CA ILE A 126 19.15 -21.45 -14.86
C ILE A 126 19.57 -22.86 -15.28
N LEU A 127 20.67 -22.94 -16.01
CA LEU A 127 21.16 -24.19 -16.61
C LEU A 127 21.93 -25.00 -15.56
N ASP A 128 21.63 -26.29 -15.49
CA ASP A 128 22.39 -27.29 -14.75
C ASP A 128 22.63 -26.96 -13.26
N ALA A 129 21.68 -26.22 -12.65
CA ALA A 129 21.76 -25.86 -11.25
C ALA A 129 21.70 -27.12 -10.36
N SER A 130 22.61 -27.20 -9.38
CA SER A 130 22.59 -28.24 -8.35
C SER A 130 21.31 -28.16 -7.51
N HIS A 131 20.98 -29.22 -6.77
CA HIS A 131 19.84 -29.20 -5.85
C HIS A 131 19.93 -28.06 -4.82
N GLU A 132 21.14 -27.80 -4.33
CA GLU A 132 21.42 -26.69 -3.41
C GLU A 132 21.20 -25.33 -4.07
N GLU A 133 21.69 -25.14 -5.29
CA GLU A 133 21.52 -23.88 -6.02
C GLU A 133 20.05 -23.62 -6.39
N ARG A 134 19.31 -24.66 -6.77
CA ARG A 134 17.85 -24.58 -7.01
C ARG A 134 17.12 -24.07 -5.77
N ALA A 135 17.43 -24.63 -4.59
CA ALA A 135 16.83 -24.22 -3.33
C ALA A 135 17.27 -22.80 -2.94
N PHE A 136 18.54 -22.46 -3.12
CA PHE A 136 19.07 -21.12 -2.84
C PHE A 136 18.37 -20.05 -3.67
N GLN A 137 18.28 -20.24 -4.99
CA GLN A 137 17.62 -19.32 -5.90
C GLN A 137 16.13 -19.21 -5.58
N PHE A 138 15.47 -20.32 -5.27
CA PHE A 138 14.08 -20.31 -4.81
C PHE A 138 13.87 -19.43 -3.57
N ILE A 139 14.70 -19.59 -2.54
CA ILE A 139 14.60 -18.82 -1.30
C ILE A 139 14.88 -17.33 -1.55
N ILE A 140 15.93 -17.02 -2.32
CA ILE A 140 16.38 -15.65 -2.54
C ILE A 140 15.38 -14.86 -3.39
N ILE A 141 14.88 -15.46 -4.47
CA ILE A 141 13.90 -14.81 -5.36
C ILE A 141 12.60 -14.53 -4.61
N ASN A 142 12.12 -15.47 -3.78
CA ASN A 142 10.86 -15.31 -3.06
C ASN A 142 10.94 -14.38 -1.83
N ASN A 143 12.13 -14.21 -1.23
CA ASN A 143 12.30 -13.39 -0.01
C ASN A 143 12.84 -11.98 -0.26
N LYS A 144 13.54 -11.70 -1.38
CA LYS A 144 14.15 -10.37 -1.63
C LYS A 144 13.26 -9.35 -2.35
N VAL A 145 12.02 -9.70 -2.74
CA VAL A 145 11.11 -8.75 -3.40
C VAL A 145 10.49 -7.81 -2.38
N THR A 146 11.15 -6.68 -2.14
CA THR A 146 10.56 -5.56 -1.42
C THR A 146 9.48 -4.93 -2.31
N LYS A 147 8.24 -4.85 -1.81
CA LYS A 147 7.19 -4.09 -2.51
C LYS A 147 7.68 -2.65 -2.69
N VAL A 148 7.46 -2.07 -3.86
CA VAL A 148 7.69 -0.65 -4.07
C VAL A 148 6.83 0.11 -3.05
N ALA A 149 7.48 0.93 -2.23
CA ALA A 149 6.77 1.74 -1.25
C ALA A 149 5.77 2.64 -1.99
N PRO A 150 4.52 2.78 -1.50
CA PRO A 150 3.53 3.66 -2.10
C PRO A 150 4.07 5.07 -2.40
N ASP A 151 4.99 5.57 -1.58
CA ASP A 151 5.69 6.86 -1.74
C ASP A 151 6.51 6.99 -3.03
N HIS A 152 7.08 5.91 -3.54
CA HIS A 152 7.84 5.93 -4.80
C HIS A 152 6.90 5.94 -6.02
N ILE A 153 5.76 5.24 -5.93
CA ILE A 153 4.71 5.28 -6.95
C ILE A 153 4.11 6.70 -7.03
N ARG A 154 3.94 7.35 -5.88
CA ARG A 154 3.54 8.78 -5.78
C ARG A 154 4.52 9.70 -6.51
N ALA A 155 5.82 9.60 -6.22
CA ALA A 155 6.84 10.42 -6.86
C ALA A 155 6.92 10.22 -8.39
N LEU A 156 6.68 9.01 -8.88
CA LEU A 156 6.63 8.71 -10.31
C LEU A 156 5.43 9.37 -11.00
N THR A 157 4.25 9.32 -10.38
CA THR A 157 3.01 9.90 -10.94
C THR A 157 3.06 11.43 -10.97
N LEU A 158 3.64 12.05 -9.94
CA LEU A 158 3.83 13.51 -9.87
C LEU A 158 4.84 14.05 -10.90
N ARG A 159 5.81 13.24 -11.34
CA ARG A 159 6.84 13.62 -12.34
C ARG A 159 6.36 13.57 -13.79
N LEU A 160 5.16 13.05 -14.05
CA LEU A 160 4.55 13.12 -15.37
C LEU A 160 4.18 14.57 -15.65
N THR A 161 4.78 15.16 -16.68
CA THR A 161 4.68 16.60 -17.01
C THR A 161 3.42 16.97 -17.77
N ARG A 162 2.63 15.99 -18.25
CA ARG A 162 1.39 16.22 -19.00
C ARG A 162 0.20 15.67 -18.21
N GLU A 163 -0.86 16.46 -18.05
CA GLU A 163 -2.07 16.05 -17.32
C GLU A 163 -2.78 14.86 -17.98
N GLU A 164 -2.76 14.78 -19.32
CA GLU A 164 -3.32 13.66 -20.08
C GLU A 164 -2.66 12.32 -19.73
N ASP A 165 -1.33 12.32 -19.54
CA ASP A 165 -0.56 11.12 -19.16
C ASP A 165 -0.82 10.70 -17.71
N LYS A 166 -1.12 11.68 -16.82
CA LYS A 166 -1.52 11.40 -15.43
C LYS A 166 -2.89 10.72 -15.39
N VAL A 167 -3.87 11.26 -16.12
CA VAL A 167 -5.25 10.72 -16.16
C VAL A 167 -5.28 9.33 -16.78
N ASP A 168 -4.55 9.08 -17.88
CA ASP A 168 -4.46 7.74 -18.49
C ASP A 168 -3.76 6.75 -17.55
N LEU A 169 -2.66 7.13 -16.90
CA LEU A 169 -1.98 6.26 -15.94
C LEU A 169 -2.85 5.95 -14.71
N GLU A 170 -3.52 6.95 -14.15
CA GLU A 170 -4.43 6.76 -13.01
C GLU A 170 -5.60 5.83 -13.36
N ASN A 171 -6.20 6.02 -14.54
CA ASN A 171 -7.27 5.14 -15.02
C ASN A 171 -6.80 3.69 -15.20
N ARG A 172 -5.59 3.49 -15.74
CA ARG A 172 -4.99 2.16 -15.89
C ARG A 172 -4.58 1.52 -14.56
N LEU A 173 -4.13 2.32 -13.60
CA LEU A 173 -3.83 1.82 -12.26
C LEU A 173 -5.10 1.40 -11.52
N LYS A 174 -6.17 2.20 -11.60
CA LYS A 174 -7.49 1.89 -11.02
C LYS A 174 -8.06 0.57 -11.54
N THR A 175 -7.94 0.29 -12.84
CA THR A 175 -8.45 -0.96 -13.45
C THR A 175 -7.60 -2.19 -13.13
N SER A 176 -6.31 -2.02 -12.81
CA SER A 176 -5.36 -3.13 -12.58
C SER A 176 -5.46 -3.85 -11.22
N ARG A 177 -6.43 -3.51 -10.34
CA ARG A 177 -6.51 -3.99 -8.93
C ARG A 177 -5.27 -3.72 -8.07
N LEU A 178 -4.28 -3.00 -8.58
CA LEU A 178 -3.45 -2.15 -7.74
C LEU A 178 -4.37 -1.00 -7.34
N SER A 179 -5.18 -1.22 -6.30
CA SER A 179 -5.80 -0.12 -5.60
C SER A 179 -4.66 0.75 -5.10
N LEU A 180 -4.23 1.73 -5.90
CA LEU A 180 -4.05 3.05 -5.34
C LEU A 180 -5.35 3.26 -4.59
N SER A 181 -5.26 3.16 -3.27
CA SER A 181 -6.39 3.49 -2.40
C SER A 181 -7.04 4.74 -2.98
N PRO A 182 -8.38 4.83 -3.06
CA PRO A 182 -9.05 6.07 -3.47
C PRO A 182 -8.44 7.30 -2.76
N ASN A 183 -7.94 7.07 -1.54
CA ASN A 183 -7.22 8.03 -0.70
C ASN A 183 -5.84 8.49 -1.19
N LEU A 184 -5.28 7.91 -2.27
CA LEU A 184 -3.98 8.32 -2.82
C LEU A 184 -4.08 9.66 -3.56
N SER A 185 -5.23 9.95 -4.17
CA SER A 185 -5.53 11.26 -4.77
C SER A 185 -5.58 12.35 -3.68
N TYR A 186 -6.21 12.05 -2.55
CA TYR A 186 -6.38 12.99 -1.42
C TYR A 186 -5.07 13.42 -0.77
N VAL A 187 -4.04 12.57 -0.72
CA VAL A 187 -2.72 12.97 -0.20
C VAL A 187 -2.06 14.02 -1.10
N GLY A 188 -2.17 13.87 -2.42
CA GLY A 188 -1.67 14.86 -3.38
C GLY A 188 -2.43 16.18 -3.26
N LEU A 189 -3.76 16.12 -3.25
CA LEU A 189 -4.62 17.30 -3.05
C LEU A 189 -4.30 18.02 -1.73
N ALA A 190 -4.12 17.27 -0.63
CA ALA A 190 -3.79 17.85 0.66
C ALA A 190 -2.41 18.52 0.70
N ASN A 191 -1.46 18.09 -0.13
CA ASN A 191 -0.13 18.69 -0.18
C ASN A 191 -0.05 19.89 -1.12
N ASP A 192 -0.76 19.84 -2.25
CA ASP A 192 -0.55 20.75 -3.38
C ASP A 192 -1.57 21.90 -3.43
N LEU A 193 -2.77 21.74 -2.83
CA LEU A 193 -3.79 22.79 -2.83
C LEU A 193 -3.43 23.95 -1.87
N ASP A 194 -3.64 25.18 -2.33
CA ASP A 194 -3.31 26.42 -1.60
C ASP A 194 -4.09 26.59 -0.30
N ASP A 195 -5.33 26.09 -0.26
CA ASP A 195 -6.28 26.16 0.86
C ASP A 195 -6.16 24.98 1.83
N SER A 196 -5.32 23.99 1.54
CA SER A 196 -5.15 22.84 2.43
C SER A 196 -4.35 23.21 3.70
N PRO A 197 -4.80 22.76 4.89
CA PRO A 197 -4.03 22.92 6.12
C PRO A 197 -2.73 22.11 6.11
N PHE A 198 -2.61 21.09 5.24
CA PHE A 198 -1.45 20.22 5.13
C PHE A 198 -0.47 20.61 4.02
N LYS A 199 -0.70 21.76 3.37
CA LYS A 199 0.13 22.22 2.27
C LYS A 199 1.59 22.32 2.70
N GLY A 200 2.48 21.63 1.98
CA GLY A 200 3.91 21.71 2.19
C GLY A 200 4.41 21.14 3.53
N ILE A 201 3.59 20.37 4.26
CA ILE A 201 4.02 19.71 5.51
C ILE A 201 3.89 18.19 5.49
N ILE A 202 3.40 17.62 4.38
CA ILE A 202 3.31 16.16 4.19
C ILE A 202 4.69 15.62 3.82
N SER A 203 5.15 14.60 4.53
CA SER A 203 6.47 13.99 4.39
C SER A 203 6.63 13.24 3.07
N LEU A 204 6.85 13.98 1.99
CA LEU A 204 7.14 13.44 0.66
C LEU A 204 8.66 13.31 0.44
N PRO A 205 9.13 12.31 -0.33
CA PRO A 205 10.57 12.05 -0.51
C PRO A 205 11.40 13.22 -1.09
N ASN A 206 10.77 14.15 -1.79
CA ASN A 206 11.43 15.29 -2.45
C ASN A 206 11.49 16.56 -1.59
N MET A 207 11.02 16.52 -0.33
CA MET A 207 10.93 17.71 0.53
C MET A 207 12.09 17.82 1.53
N PRO A 208 12.48 19.03 1.96
CA PRO A 208 13.45 19.23 3.04
C PRO A 208 13.01 18.54 4.34
N GLU A 209 13.93 18.02 5.14
CA GLU A 209 13.57 17.29 6.37
C GLU A 209 12.78 18.14 7.38
N ASP A 210 13.04 19.45 7.44
CA ASP A 210 12.35 20.39 8.34
C ASP A 210 10.85 20.55 8.02
N ASP A 211 10.47 20.31 6.76
CA ASP A 211 9.09 20.41 6.28
C ASP A 211 8.35 19.06 6.37
N ARG A 212 9.05 17.95 6.63
CA ARG A 212 8.45 16.61 6.74
C ARG A 212 7.80 16.40 8.12
N LYS A 213 6.61 16.96 8.31
CA LYS A 213 5.91 16.90 9.60
C LYS A 213 4.85 15.80 9.66
N VAL A 214 4.10 15.58 8.57
CA VAL A 214 2.94 14.67 8.52
C VAL A 214 3.17 13.52 7.56
N VAL A 215 3.14 12.27 8.04
CA VAL A 215 3.27 11.12 7.13
C VAL A 215 1.99 10.92 6.29
N PRO A 216 2.09 10.61 4.99
CA PRO A 216 0.94 10.34 4.12
C PRO A 216 -0.07 9.34 4.69
N ALA A 217 0.43 8.29 5.36
CA ALA A 217 -0.39 7.24 5.95
C ALA A 217 -1.35 7.76 7.06
N ALA A 218 -1.10 8.95 7.63
CA ALA A 218 -1.98 9.58 8.60
C ALA A 218 -3.26 10.09 7.94
N ILE A 219 -3.13 10.74 6.78
CA ILE A 219 -4.25 11.25 5.98
C ILE A 219 -5.08 10.07 5.47
N GLU A 220 -4.43 9.05 4.91
CA GLU A 220 -5.11 7.87 4.37
C GLU A 220 -5.93 7.12 5.42
N ALA A 221 -5.36 6.91 6.61
CA ALA A 221 -6.03 6.23 7.71
C ALA A 221 -7.20 7.06 8.26
N SER A 222 -7.07 8.38 8.28
CA SER A 222 -8.11 9.30 8.76
C SER A 222 -9.31 9.32 7.80
N ILE A 223 -9.08 9.46 6.50
CA ILE A 223 -10.14 9.44 5.49
C ILE A 223 -10.82 8.06 5.43
N ALA A 224 -10.03 6.98 5.49
CA ALA A 224 -10.59 5.63 5.56
C ALA A 224 -11.50 5.42 6.78
N TYR A 225 -11.15 6.02 7.92
CA TYR A 225 -12.02 5.99 9.10
C TYR A 225 -13.32 6.75 8.89
N ILE A 226 -13.26 7.96 8.33
CA ILE A 226 -14.45 8.77 8.03
C ILE A 226 -15.39 7.99 7.09
N GLN A 227 -14.85 7.41 6.01
CA GLN A 227 -15.62 6.58 5.08
C GLN A 227 -16.26 5.37 5.77
N SER A 228 -15.55 4.72 6.70
CA SER A 228 -16.05 3.55 7.44
C SER A 228 -17.29 3.82 8.29
N LYS A 229 -17.55 5.09 8.64
CA LYS A 229 -18.72 5.48 9.42
C LYS A 229 -20.02 5.44 8.62
N ASN A 230 -19.95 5.32 7.28
CA ASN A 230 -21.11 5.22 6.39
C ASN A 230 -22.18 6.30 6.70
N ILE A 231 -21.74 7.53 6.93
CA ILE A 231 -22.61 8.68 7.22
C ILE A 231 -23.46 8.90 5.96
N LYS A 232 -24.80 8.80 6.09
CA LYS A 232 -25.74 8.76 4.96
C LYS A 232 -25.78 10.08 4.18
N GLU A 233 -25.40 11.18 4.80
CA GLU A 233 -25.35 12.52 4.23
C GLU A 233 -24.16 12.75 3.29
N PHE A 234 -23.16 11.84 3.21
CA PHE A 234 -22.06 11.98 2.24
C PHE A 234 -22.51 11.60 0.83
N SER A 235 -22.99 12.60 0.09
CA SER A 235 -23.40 12.47 -1.33
C SER A 235 -22.23 12.76 -2.29
N GLY A 236 -21.18 11.94 -2.26
CA GLY A 236 -20.06 12.08 -3.21
C GLY A 236 -18.85 11.21 -2.85
N GLU A 237 -18.05 10.83 -3.86
CA GLU A 237 -16.81 10.08 -3.65
C GLU A 237 -15.79 10.88 -2.81
N ASP A 238 -15.80 12.22 -2.92
CA ASP A 238 -14.85 13.14 -2.27
C ASP A 238 -15.35 13.78 -0.96
N ALA A 239 -16.60 13.54 -0.57
CA ALA A 239 -17.19 14.20 0.60
C ALA A 239 -16.43 13.89 1.92
N ALA A 240 -15.84 12.70 2.03
CA ALA A 240 -15.01 12.33 3.17
C ALA A 240 -13.69 13.13 3.24
N TYR A 241 -13.15 13.52 2.08
CA TYR A 241 -11.96 14.35 1.98
C TYR A 241 -12.28 15.80 2.35
N ASP A 242 -13.35 16.37 1.80
CA ASP A 242 -13.78 17.74 2.11
C ASP A 242 -14.09 17.89 3.60
N PHE A 243 -14.76 16.90 4.19
CA PHE A 243 -14.99 16.83 5.63
C PHE A 243 -13.69 16.78 6.43
N PHE A 244 -12.73 15.95 6.01
CA PHE A 244 -11.41 15.84 6.63
C PHE A 244 -10.64 17.18 6.57
N ILE A 245 -10.61 17.84 5.42
CA ILE A 245 -9.94 19.14 5.24
C ILE A 245 -10.61 20.21 6.10
N THR A 246 -11.95 20.25 6.14
CA THR A 246 -12.72 21.19 6.97
C THR A 246 -12.39 21.03 8.46
N ILE A 247 -12.26 19.79 8.96
CA ILE A 247 -11.83 19.53 10.34
C ILE A 247 -10.46 20.15 10.61
N TRP A 248 -9.47 19.84 9.76
CA TRP A 248 -8.09 20.26 9.99
C TRP A 248 -7.84 21.74 9.72
N ASP A 249 -8.56 22.36 8.80
CA ASP A 249 -8.54 23.81 8.61
C ASP A 249 -9.11 24.51 9.85
N THR A 250 -10.20 23.98 10.41
CA THR A 250 -10.76 24.49 11.67
C THR A 250 -9.78 24.33 12.83
N ILE A 251 -9.10 23.18 12.94
CA ILE A 251 -8.06 22.95 13.97
C ILE A 251 -6.89 23.93 13.80
N LYS A 252 -6.40 24.12 12.57
CA LYS A 252 -5.30 25.06 12.26
C LYS A 252 -5.66 26.49 12.68
N ASN A 253 -6.91 26.91 12.42
CA ASN A 253 -7.40 28.23 12.80
C ASN A 253 -7.63 28.37 14.31
N PHE A 254 -7.97 27.29 15.01
CA PHE A 254 -8.24 27.30 16.46
C PHE A 254 -6.96 27.16 17.31
N TRP A 255 -5.97 26.38 16.84
CA TRP A 255 -4.69 26.12 17.51
C TRP A 255 -3.49 26.42 16.60
N PRO A 256 -3.28 27.69 16.19
CA PRO A 256 -2.23 28.07 15.22
C PRO A 256 -0.81 27.88 15.75
N ASN A 257 -0.63 27.86 17.08
CA ASN A 257 0.69 27.64 17.70
C ASN A 257 1.04 26.15 17.79
N THR A 258 0.03 25.30 17.96
CA THR A 258 0.19 23.86 18.16
C THR A 258 0.22 23.10 16.83
N PHE A 259 -0.65 23.43 15.87
CA PHE A 259 -0.55 22.92 14.51
C PHE A 259 0.16 23.94 13.61
N PRO A 260 1.25 23.60 12.90
CA PRO A 260 1.83 22.27 12.68
C PRO A 260 3.09 21.96 13.52
N ASN A 261 3.41 22.77 14.54
CA ASN A 261 4.71 22.73 15.20
C ASN A 261 4.84 21.62 16.25
N GLU A 262 3.73 21.20 16.86
CA GLU A 262 3.73 20.20 17.90
C GLU A 262 3.83 18.79 17.32
N ARG A 263 4.97 18.12 17.55
CA ARG A 263 5.29 16.79 17.02
C ARG A 263 4.25 15.74 17.41
N LYS A 264 3.66 15.84 18.61
CA LYS A 264 2.64 14.88 19.06
C LYS A 264 1.36 14.97 18.23
N LEU A 265 0.93 16.19 17.92
CA LEU A 265 -0.29 16.45 17.16
C LEU A 265 -0.14 16.03 15.69
N VAL A 266 0.96 16.43 15.03
CA VAL A 266 1.22 16.12 13.61
C VAL A 266 1.71 14.69 13.36
N SER A 267 2.00 13.94 14.42
CA SER A 267 2.30 12.51 14.32
C SER A 267 1.13 11.74 13.70
N LYS A 268 1.44 10.59 13.07
CA LYS A 268 0.40 9.71 12.52
C LYS A 268 -0.69 9.37 13.53
N VAL A 269 -0.27 9.06 14.76
CA VAL A 269 -1.18 8.66 15.83
C VAL A 269 -2.04 9.84 16.29
N GLY A 270 -1.44 11.02 16.44
CA GLY A 270 -2.15 12.24 16.83
C GLY A 270 -3.23 12.62 15.81
N ILE A 271 -2.87 12.71 14.53
CA ILE A 271 -3.81 13.05 13.46
C ILE A 271 -4.98 12.06 13.40
N VAL A 272 -4.67 10.76 13.42
CA VAL A 272 -5.69 9.72 13.36
C VAL A 272 -6.59 9.76 14.59
N CYS A 273 -6.05 9.88 15.80
CA CYS A 273 -6.88 9.86 17.02
C CYS A 273 -7.77 11.10 17.13
N LEU A 274 -7.25 12.30 16.83
CA LEU A 274 -8.05 13.52 16.88
C LEU A 274 -9.14 13.53 15.81
N THR A 275 -8.82 13.09 14.58
CA THR A 275 -9.83 12.97 13.52
C THR A 275 -10.93 11.99 13.92
N ARG A 276 -10.56 10.83 14.48
CA ARG A 276 -11.53 9.82 14.96
C ARG A 276 -12.44 10.40 16.03
N TYR A 277 -11.88 11.07 17.04
CA TYR A 277 -12.64 11.67 18.13
C TYR A 277 -13.65 12.71 17.62
N ILE A 278 -13.22 13.63 16.74
CA ILE A 278 -14.10 14.66 16.18
C ILE A 278 -15.19 14.03 15.31
N THR A 279 -14.84 13.06 14.46
CA THR A 279 -15.80 12.36 13.61
C THR A 279 -16.85 11.63 14.44
N ASP A 280 -16.44 10.94 15.50
CA ASP A 280 -17.35 10.22 16.40
C ASP A 280 -18.27 11.19 17.17
N ALA A 281 -17.73 12.32 17.62
CA ALA A 281 -18.52 13.35 18.30
C ALA A 281 -19.57 13.99 17.37
N ILE A 282 -19.19 14.33 16.14
CA ILE A 282 -20.12 14.88 15.13
C ILE A 282 -21.20 13.85 14.80
N ASN A 283 -20.83 12.60 14.53
CA ASN A 283 -21.76 11.52 14.21
C ASN A 283 -22.73 11.21 15.37
N LEU A 284 -22.29 11.38 16.62
CA LEU A 284 -23.16 11.27 17.78
C LEU A 284 -24.14 12.45 17.85
N LEU A 285 -23.65 13.68 17.64
CA LEU A 285 -24.47 14.89 17.69
C LEU A 285 -25.51 14.96 16.57
N SER A 286 -25.19 14.47 15.36
CA SER A 286 -26.13 14.38 14.23
C SER A 286 -27.22 13.34 14.45
N GLY A 287 -26.94 12.29 15.24
CA GLY A 287 -27.93 11.26 15.59
C GLY A 287 -28.99 11.70 16.61
N TYR A 288 -28.84 12.86 17.27
CA TYR A 288 -29.81 13.34 18.27
C TYR A 288 -30.97 14.10 17.62
N PRO A 289 -32.24 13.71 17.90
CA PRO A 289 -33.41 14.42 17.39
C PRO A 289 -33.46 15.84 17.99
N GLY A 290 -33.33 16.86 17.13
CA GLY A 290 -33.31 18.27 17.51
C GLY A 290 -32.06 19.04 17.08
N ASN A 291 -30.97 18.34 16.71
CA ASN A 291 -29.79 18.92 16.10
C ASN A 291 -29.84 18.72 14.58
N SER A 292 -30.08 19.78 13.83
CA SER A 292 -29.90 19.76 12.36
C SER A 292 -28.45 20.12 12.02
N ILE A 293 -27.52 19.20 12.26
CA ILE A 293 -26.16 19.35 11.75
C ILE A 293 -26.18 18.86 10.31
N ASP A 294 -26.07 19.79 9.37
CA ASP A 294 -25.82 19.44 7.98
C ASP A 294 -24.34 19.07 7.85
N ILE A 295 -24.07 17.78 7.60
CA ILE A 295 -22.70 17.25 7.46
C ILE A 295 -22.16 17.50 6.04
N ALA A 296 -23.04 17.83 5.09
CA ALA A 296 -22.65 18.20 3.73
C ALA A 296 -22.26 19.69 3.60
N ASP A 297 -22.58 20.50 4.60
CA ASP A 297 -22.22 21.92 4.66
C ASP A 297 -20.92 22.16 5.48
N SER A 298 -19.92 22.75 4.84
CA SER A 298 -18.61 22.99 5.46
C SER A 298 -18.66 24.01 6.60
N GLU A 299 -19.58 24.99 6.55
CA GLU A 299 -19.75 25.98 7.62
C GLU A 299 -20.33 25.35 8.88
N SER A 300 -21.39 24.55 8.73
CA SER A 300 -22.01 23.74 9.79
C SER A 300 -21.01 22.80 10.45
N VAL A 301 -20.20 22.09 9.66
CA VAL A 301 -19.13 21.22 10.16
C VAL A 301 -18.09 22.03 10.94
N SER A 302 -17.60 23.15 10.39
CA SER A 302 -16.61 24.00 11.07
C SER A 302 -17.14 24.55 12.41
N ALA A 303 -18.40 25.01 12.47
CA ALA A 303 -19.02 25.49 13.70
C ALA A 303 -19.11 24.38 14.77
N THR A 304 -19.46 23.16 14.35
CA THR A 304 -19.53 22.00 15.24
C THR A 304 -18.14 21.61 15.76
N VAL A 305 -17.14 21.55 14.86
CA VAL A 305 -15.74 21.29 15.23
C VAL A 305 -15.25 22.33 16.25
N LYS A 306 -15.51 23.63 16.04
CA LYS A 306 -15.16 24.69 17.01
C LYS A 306 -15.79 24.45 18.37
N ASN A 307 -17.05 24.02 18.43
CA ASN A 307 -17.72 23.73 19.70
C ASN A 307 -17.13 22.51 20.41
N ILE A 308 -16.73 21.47 19.66
CA ILE A 308 -16.00 20.33 20.21
C ILE A 308 -14.64 20.77 20.75
N LEU A 309 -13.89 21.58 19.98
CA LEU A 309 -12.55 22.05 20.36
C LEU A 309 -12.56 22.97 21.60
N LYS A 310 -13.64 23.72 21.87
CA LYS A 310 -13.81 24.47 23.14
C LYS A 310 -13.80 23.58 24.39
N THR A 311 -14.15 22.30 24.24
CA THR A 311 -14.09 21.33 25.34
C THR A 311 -12.76 20.57 25.40
N GLN A 312 -11.83 20.91 24.50
CA GLN A 312 -10.48 20.37 24.41
C GLN A 312 -9.45 21.45 24.76
N THR A 313 -8.19 21.05 24.91
CA THR A 313 -7.10 21.92 25.40
C THR A 313 -5.85 21.67 24.56
N GLU A 314 -5.14 22.72 24.13
CA GLU A 314 -3.92 22.55 23.34
C GLU A 314 -2.73 22.10 24.20
N GLU A 315 -2.79 22.41 25.49
CA GLU A 315 -1.83 22.05 26.53
C GLU A 315 -1.63 20.54 26.63
N PHE A 316 -2.64 19.74 26.27
CA PHE A 316 -2.53 18.28 26.22
C PHE A 316 -1.44 17.82 25.25
N TRP A 317 -1.39 18.44 24.07
CA TRP A 317 -0.42 18.10 23.03
C TRP A 317 0.98 18.63 23.37
N GLN A 318 1.06 19.74 24.11
CA GLN A 318 2.31 20.36 24.55
C GLN A 318 2.91 19.66 25.79
N ALA A 319 2.08 19.08 26.67
CA ALA A 319 2.52 18.44 27.91
C ALA A 319 3.44 17.22 27.69
N GLU A 320 4.33 16.96 28.64
CA GLU A 320 5.17 15.76 28.61
C GLU A 320 4.36 14.49 28.90
N TRP A 321 4.44 13.54 27.97
CA TRP A 321 3.82 12.22 28.12
C TRP A 321 4.87 11.20 28.56
N ASN A 322 4.54 10.38 29.55
CA ASN A 322 5.29 9.17 29.92
C ASN A 322 5.09 8.03 28.90
N LEU A 323 4.25 8.25 27.88
CA LEU A 323 3.95 7.31 26.82
C LEU A 323 4.83 7.59 25.61
N GLN A 324 5.56 6.57 25.13
CA GLN A 324 6.28 6.68 23.86
C GLN A 324 5.30 6.73 22.69
N ILE A 325 5.49 7.73 21.82
CA ILE A 325 4.64 7.93 20.63
C ILE A 325 5.01 6.84 19.60
N ALA A 326 4.19 5.79 19.56
CA ALA A 326 4.32 4.70 18.61
C ALA A 326 2.94 4.38 18.01
N ASP A 327 2.90 4.03 16.72
CA ASP A 327 1.66 3.65 16.03
C ASP A 327 1.24 2.22 16.37
N ASN A 328 0.81 2.01 17.62
CA ASN A 328 0.25 0.76 18.11
C ASN A 328 -1.13 0.99 18.73
N ARG A 329 -1.89 -0.10 18.89
CA ARG A 329 -3.26 -0.04 19.39
C ARG A 329 -3.34 0.57 20.80
N THR A 330 -2.44 0.18 21.70
CA THR A 330 -2.41 0.66 23.09
C THR A 330 -2.27 2.18 23.19
N VAL A 331 -1.39 2.77 22.39
CA VAL A 331 -1.17 4.22 22.37
C VAL A 331 -2.38 4.95 21.79
N ARG A 332 -2.99 4.40 20.73
CA ARG A 332 -4.22 4.98 20.14
C ARG A 332 -5.38 4.99 21.12
N ASP A 333 -5.60 3.87 21.80
CA ASP A 333 -6.68 3.71 22.78
C ASP A 333 -6.45 4.67 23.95
N ALA A 334 -5.22 4.78 24.46
CA ALA A 334 -4.88 5.72 25.53
C ALA A 334 -5.12 7.20 25.15
N ILE A 335 -4.78 7.62 23.93
CA ILE A 335 -5.03 8.99 23.46
C ILE A 335 -6.53 9.24 23.29
N GLN A 336 -7.27 8.26 22.74
CA GLN A 336 -8.71 8.39 22.55
C GLN A 336 -9.46 8.48 23.89
N ASP A 337 -9.05 7.70 24.89
CA ASP A 337 -9.56 7.77 26.26
C ASP A 337 -9.21 9.14 26.88
N ALA A 338 -7.98 9.61 26.71
CA ALA A 338 -7.57 10.92 27.20
C ALA A 338 -8.39 12.08 26.61
N LEU A 339 -8.65 12.08 25.29
CA LEU A 339 -9.50 13.10 24.65
C LEU A 339 -10.93 13.09 25.23
N THR A 340 -11.45 11.91 25.56
CA THR A 340 -12.76 11.75 26.19
C THR A 340 -12.75 12.27 27.63
N THR A 341 -11.69 11.95 28.40
CA THR A 341 -11.50 12.43 29.77
C THR A 341 -11.33 13.95 29.82
N ILE A 342 -10.56 14.56 28.91
CA ILE A 342 -10.40 16.03 28.81
C ILE A 342 -11.76 16.70 28.60
N HIS A 343 -12.57 16.18 27.67
CA HIS A 343 -13.91 16.69 27.45
C HIS A 343 -14.77 16.68 28.72
N GLN A 344 -14.76 15.57 29.46
CA GLN A 344 -15.49 15.44 30.72
C GLN A 344 -14.95 16.42 31.77
N ASN A 345 -13.64 16.49 31.95
CA ASN A 345 -13.01 17.39 32.92
C ASN A 345 -13.33 18.85 32.64
N THR A 346 -13.16 19.30 31.40
CA THR A 346 -13.48 20.67 30.98
C THR A 346 -14.97 20.97 31.19
N ARG A 347 -15.86 20.02 30.90
CA ARG A 347 -17.30 20.18 31.11
C ARG A 347 -17.70 20.33 32.58
N TYR A 348 -17.00 19.64 33.49
CA TYR A 348 -17.22 19.73 34.93
C TYR A 348 -16.31 20.74 35.64
N ASN A 349 -15.57 21.55 34.87
CA ASN A 349 -14.64 22.57 35.37
C ASN A 349 -13.52 22.00 36.27
N ASN A 350 -13.14 20.75 36.03
CA ASN A 350 -11.98 20.10 36.63
C ASN A 350 -10.72 20.42 35.80
N PRO A 351 -9.51 20.36 36.41
CA PRO A 351 -8.26 20.41 35.66
C PRO A 351 -8.25 19.35 34.55
N TRP A 352 -7.92 19.77 33.33
CA TRP A 352 -8.01 18.91 32.14
C TRP A 352 -7.18 17.63 32.25
N PHE A 353 -6.07 17.66 32.99
CA PHE A 353 -5.12 16.56 33.15
C PHE A 353 -5.55 15.51 34.19
N ASN A 354 -6.63 15.75 34.95
CA ASN A 354 -7.11 14.79 35.94
C ASN A 354 -7.48 13.45 35.28
N ASP A 355 -7.15 12.35 35.94
CA ASP A 355 -7.44 10.99 35.48
C ASP A 355 -6.82 10.60 34.12
N ILE A 356 -5.77 11.31 33.69
CA ILE A 356 -4.96 10.94 32.51
C ILE A 356 -3.62 10.33 32.97
N PRO A 357 -3.48 8.99 32.98
CA PRO A 357 -2.42 8.30 33.72
C PRO A 357 -1.01 8.49 33.14
N PHE A 358 -0.91 8.87 31.88
CA PHE A 358 0.38 9.01 31.19
C PHE A 358 0.89 10.45 31.11
N ILE A 359 0.20 11.43 31.69
CA ILE A 359 0.69 12.81 31.76
C ILE A 359 1.55 12.97 33.00
N LYS A 360 2.77 13.51 32.85
CA LYS A 360 3.55 13.92 34.01
C LYS A 360 2.84 15.10 34.66
N SER A 361 2.52 14.97 35.95
CA SER A 361 1.95 16.04 36.77
C SER A 361 2.63 17.37 36.44
N LEU A 362 1.84 18.32 35.93
CA LEU A 362 2.19 19.73 35.87
C LEU A 362 2.28 20.17 37.33
N LYS A 363 3.50 20.26 37.86
CA LYS A 363 3.77 20.90 39.14
C LYS A 363 3.87 22.41 38.95
#